data_AF-X1GG98-F1
#
_entry.id   AF-X1GG98-F1
#
_cell.length_a   1.000
_cell.length_b   1.000
_cell.length_c   1.000
_cell.angle_alpha   90.00
_cell.angle_beta   90.00
_cell.angle_gamma   90.00
#
_symmetry.space_group_name_H-M   'P 1'
#
loop_
_entity.id
_entity.type
_entity.pdbx_description
1 polymer ?
#
loop_
_entity_poly.entity_id
_entity_poly.type
_entity_poly.pdbx_seq_one_letter_code
_entity_poly.pdbx_strand_id
1 'polypeptide(L)' 'MWRFTKSNGILEGFHNKMEMISRRAFGFRNFESYRLRVKALCC' A
#
# COMPACT_ATOMS: atom_id res chain seq x y z
N MET A 1 -0.36 4.78 -31.54
CA MET A 1 -0.66 4.29 -30.17
C MET A 1 0.67 4.14 -29.42
N TRP A 2 1.14 5.22 -28.81
CA TRP A 2 2.39 5.22 -28.04
C TRP A 2 2.21 4.33 -26.81
N ARG A 3 2.85 3.17 -26.83
CA ARG A 3 2.79 2.13 -25.81
C ARG A 3 3.51 2.66 -24.57
N PHE A 4 2.77 3.15 -23.57
CA PHE A 4 3.33 3.48 -22.27
C PHE A 4 4.11 2.26 -21.74
N THR A 5 5.42 2.35 -21.62
CA THR A 5 6.33 1.26 -21.22
C THR A 5 6.30 0.96 -19.71
N LYS A 6 5.17 1.20 -19.05
CA LYS A 6 5.01 1.00 -17.61
C LYS A 6 3.60 0.52 -17.30
N SER A 7 3.45 -0.79 -17.13
CA SER A 7 2.24 -1.35 -16.51
C SER A 7 2.21 -0.91 -15.04
N ASN A 8 1.10 -0.35 -14.59
CA ASN A 8 0.92 0.15 -13.22
C ASN A 8 0.83 -0.97 -12.15
N GLY A 9 1.03 -2.24 -12.53
CA GLY A 9 0.80 -3.40 -11.67
C GLY A 9 1.58 -3.39 -10.35
N ILE A 10 2.80 -2.83 -10.32
CA ILE A 10 3.57 -2.69 -9.06
C ILE A 10 2.87 -1.69 -8.13
N LEU A 11 2.41 -0.56 -8.66
CA LEU A 11 1.71 0.46 -7.88
C LEU A 11 0.35 -0.05 -7.39
N GLU A 12 -0.37 -0.79 -8.24
CA GLU A 12 -1.66 -1.39 -7.90
C GLU A 12 -1.52 -2.50 -6.84
N GLY A 13 -0.45 -3.28 -6.89
CA GLY A 13 -0.12 -4.26 -5.84
C GLY A 13 0.17 -3.60 -4.50
N PHE A 14 0.89 -2.47 -4.51
CA PHE A 14 1.12 -1.68 -3.30
C PHE A 14 -0.17 -1.04 -2.77
N HIS A 15 -1.02 -0.49 -3.62
CA HIS A 15 -2.31 0.08 -3.21
C HIS A 15 -3.19 -0.96 -2.52
N ASN A 16 -3.33 -2.16 -3.09
CA ASN A 16 -4.10 -3.25 -2.48
C ASN A 16 -3.56 -3.66 -1.10
N LYS A 17 -2.23 -3.73 -0.94
CA LYS A 17 -1.60 -4.01 0.36
C LYS A 17 -1.90 -2.90 1.38
N MET A 18 -1.82 -1.63 0.98
CA MET A 18 -2.10 -0.48 1.86
C MET A 18 -3.56 -0.50 2.34
N GLU A 19 -4.52 -0.75 1.44
CA GLU A 19 -5.93 -0.92 1.84
C GLU A 19 -6.14 -2.08 2.81
N MET A 20 -5.47 -3.22 2.58
CA MET A 20 -5.57 -4.37 3.49
C MET A 20 -5.01 -4.05 4.88
N ILE A 21 -3.92 -3.28 4.97
CA ILE A 21 -3.35 -2.80 6.24
C ILE A 21 -4.34 -1.88 6.95
N SER A 22 -4.97 -0.97 6.21
CA SER A 22 -5.99 -0.05 6.75
C SER A 22 -7.24 -0.79 7.23
N ARG A 23 -7.69 -1.83 6.51
CA ARG A 23 -8.88 -2.63 6.87
C ARG A 23 -8.64 -3.56 8.06
N ARG A 24 -7.46 -4.20 8.12
CA ARG A 24 -7.09 -5.10 9.23
C ARG A 24 -6.82 -4.34 10.52
N ALA A 25 -6.39 -3.10 10.39
CA ALA A 25 -6.24 -2.23 11.53
C ALA A 25 -7.48 -1.37 11.70
N PHE A 26 -8.54 -1.97 12.24
CA PHE A 26 -9.81 -1.34 12.62
C PHE A 26 -9.71 -0.13 13.59
N GLY A 27 -8.51 0.41 13.85
CA GLY A 27 -8.32 1.55 14.71
C GLY A 27 -6.86 1.91 14.97
N PHE A 28 -6.03 2.10 13.93
CA PHE A 28 -4.79 2.87 14.15
C PHE A 28 -5.16 4.31 14.52
N ARG A 29 -5.37 4.54 15.81
CA ARG A 29 -5.50 5.87 16.38
C ARG A 29 -4.22 6.72 16.17
N ASN A 30 -3.09 6.07 15.84
CA ASN A 30 -1.79 6.71 15.64
C ASN A 30 -1.22 6.42 14.24
N PHE A 31 -0.89 7.47 13.50
CA PHE A 31 -0.28 7.40 12.16
C PHE A 31 1.07 6.66 12.16
N GLU A 32 1.81 6.71 13.28
CA GLU A 32 3.09 6.01 13.41
C GLU A 32 2.97 4.49 13.31
N SER A 33 1.94 3.91 13.91
CA SER A 33 1.68 2.46 13.85
C SER A 33 1.29 2.00 12.45
N TYR A 34 0.57 2.85 11.70
CA TYR A 34 0.31 2.64 10.28
C TYR A 34 1.62 2.67 9.48
N ARG A 35 2.47 3.68 9.71
CA ARG A 35 3.75 3.85 9.00
C ARG A 35 4.71 2.69 9.21
N LEU A 36 4.79 2.16 10.44
CA LEU A 36 5.62 0.98 10.75
C LEU A 36 5.16 -0.26 9.98
N ARG A 37 3.85 -0.51 9.88
CA ARG A 37 3.31 -1.66 9.13
C ARG A 37 3.45 -1.50 7.63
N VAL A 38 3.31 -0.29 7.09
CA VAL A 38 3.61 -0.03 5.68
C VAL A 38 5.08 -0.34 5.40
N LYS A 39 6.03 0.17 6.21
CA LYS A 39 7.46 -0.17 6.05
C LYS A 39 7.75 -1.66 6.13
N ALA A 40 7.06 -2.41 6.99
CA ALA A 40 7.29 -3.85 7.13
C ALA A 40 6.71 -4.70 5.98
N LEU A 41 5.60 -4.26 5.36
CA LEU A 41 4.83 -5.07 4.39
C LEU A 41 4.99 -4.63 2.92
N CYS A 42 5.49 -3.40 2.73
CA CYS A 42 5.55 -2.68 1.47
C CYS A 42 7.00 -2.38 1.02
N CYS A 43 8.01 -2.92 1.73
CA CYS A 43 9.39 -2.99 1.24
C CYS A 43 9.54 -4.08 0.17
#